data_AF-A0A352DVK9-F1
#
_entry.id   AF-A0A352DVK9-F1
#
_cell.length_a   1.000
_cell.length_b   1.000
_cell.length_c   1.000
_cell.angle_alpha   90.00
_cell.angle_beta   90.00
_cell.angle_gamma   90.00
#
_symmetry.space_group_name_H-M   'P 1'
#
loop_
_entity.id
_entity.type
_entity.pdbx_description
1 polymer ?
#
loop_
_entity_poly.entity_id
_entity_poly.type
_entity_poly.pdbx_seq_one_letter_code
_entity_poly.pdbx_strand_id
1 'polypeptide(L)'
;MAGSFDIFRKYQRSLLVFVAILAMLAFFVLPPFLQMGTGMAGTDPVVATWSGGELRESGIARATAMRSVLNQFLLDAVAAAGRDPGRTRLLPDEEEDVVRTMLLAEEARANGLVVSNTAINEFLAQWTNDMVGPAQFEEIIARRRSGPFPVSPSDVFDALRTVLLANRMERLFLTGFAGDPPGQRWDYFRRLEQAANVEVVPVVVERFADQVAAPSRPALEAFFARHKD
;
A
#
# COMPACT_ATOMS: atom_id res chain seq x y z
N MET A 1 -63.67 -29.21 -29.88
CA MET A 1 -62.89 -27.96 -30.02
C MET A 1 -61.92 -28.14 -31.20
N ALA A 2 -62.38 -27.93 -32.43
CA ALA A 2 -61.58 -28.14 -33.64
C ALA A 2 -60.77 -26.86 -33.94
N GLY A 3 -59.50 -26.86 -33.58
CA GLY A 3 -58.62 -25.68 -33.68
C GLY A 3 -58.06 -25.46 -35.07
N SER A 4 -58.44 -24.34 -35.70
CA SER A 4 -57.55 -23.36 -36.35
C SER A 4 -56.27 -23.87 -37.07
N PHE A 5 -56.39 -24.72 -38.10
CA PHE A 5 -55.26 -25.03 -39.01
C PHE A 5 -55.48 -24.63 -40.49
N ASP A 6 -56.62 -24.06 -40.83
CA ASP A 6 -56.90 -23.64 -42.22
C ASP A 6 -56.06 -22.44 -42.67
N ILE A 7 -55.71 -21.53 -41.76
CA ILE A 7 -54.83 -20.39 -42.04
C ILE A 7 -53.41 -20.87 -42.37
N PHE A 8 -52.92 -21.89 -41.66
CA PHE A 8 -51.60 -22.47 -41.88
C PHE A 8 -51.49 -23.18 -43.24
N ARG A 9 -52.53 -23.89 -43.68
CA ARG A 9 -52.56 -24.51 -45.02
C ARG A 9 -52.66 -23.49 -46.14
N LYS A 10 -53.43 -22.40 -45.95
CA LYS A 10 -53.64 -21.37 -46.97
C LYS A 10 -52.38 -20.57 -47.27
N TYR A 11 -51.50 -20.35 -46.28
CA TYR A 11 -50.27 -19.57 -46.42
C TYR A 11 -48.98 -20.38 -46.25
N GLN A 12 -49.06 -21.71 -46.34
CA GLN A 12 -47.93 -22.61 -46.09
C GLN A 12 -46.67 -22.25 -46.90
N ARG A 13 -46.83 -21.83 -48.16
CA ARG A 13 -45.71 -21.40 -49.02
C ARG A 13 -45.11 -20.06 -48.57
N SER A 14 -45.95 -19.08 -48.25
CA SER A 14 -45.48 -17.76 -47.80
C SER A 14 -44.80 -17.83 -46.43
N LEU A 15 -45.28 -18.70 -45.54
CA LEU A 15 -44.69 -18.91 -44.23
C LEU A 15 -43.33 -19.62 -44.33
N LEU A 16 -43.18 -20.60 -45.23
CA LEU A 16 -41.88 -21.23 -45.52
C LEU A 16 -40.85 -20.22 -46.04
N VAL A 17 -41.26 -19.34 -46.95
CA VAL A 17 -40.38 -18.28 -47.48
C VAL A 17 -39.98 -17.30 -46.37
N PHE A 18 -40.92 -16.88 -45.53
CA PHE A 18 -40.64 -15.97 -44.43
C PHE A 18 -39.67 -16.58 -43.40
N VAL A 19 -39.88 -17.84 -43.02
CA VAL A 19 -38.98 -18.54 -42.08
C VAL A 19 -37.59 -18.77 -42.70
N ALA A 20 -37.50 -19.05 -44.00
CA ALA A 20 -36.22 -19.20 -44.69
C ALA A 20 -35.43 -17.88 -44.74
N ILE A 21 -36.11 -16.75 -44.99
CA ILE A 21 -35.49 -15.42 -44.97
C ILE A 21 -35.04 -15.06 -43.54
N LEU A 22 -35.87 -15.35 -42.54
CA LEU A 22 -35.54 -15.12 -41.12
C LEU A 22 -34.36 -15.99 -40.68
N ALA A 23 -34.29 -17.24 -41.14
CA ALA A 23 -33.15 -18.13 -40.88
C ALA A 23 -31.87 -17.64 -41.57
N MET A 24 -31.94 -17.13 -42.81
CA MET A 24 -30.79 -16.51 -43.48
C MET A 24 -30.30 -15.27 -42.72
N LEU A 25 -31.21 -14.40 -42.25
CA LEU A 25 -30.84 -13.24 -41.42
C LEU A 25 -30.23 -13.66 -40.09
N ALA A 26 -30.79 -14.65 -39.41
CA ALA A 26 -30.24 -15.17 -38.15
C ALA A 26 -28.82 -15.75 -38.36
N PHE A 27 -28.58 -16.49 -39.44
CA PHE A 27 -27.24 -17.05 -39.69
C PHE A 27 -26.21 -16.01 -40.16
N PHE A 28 -26.63 -14.88 -40.76
CA PHE A 28 -25.70 -13.87 -41.26
C PHE A 28 -25.42 -12.75 -40.25
N VAL A 29 -26.44 -12.34 -39.47
CA VAL A 29 -26.35 -11.20 -38.55
C VAL A 29 -25.92 -11.64 -37.14
N LEU A 30 -26.34 -12.82 -36.68
CA LEU A 30 -26.05 -13.28 -35.33
C LEU A 30 -24.56 -13.62 -35.08
N PRO A 31 -23.77 -14.20 -36.03
CA PRO A 31 -22.37 -14.52 -35.77
C PRO A 31 -21.48 -13.31 -35.45
N PRO A 32 -21.58 -12.16 -36.16
CA PRO A 32 -20.88 -10.94 -35.76
C PRO A 32 -21.24 -10.46 -34.34
N PHE A 33 -22.51 -10.54 -33.95
CA PHE A 33 -22.95 -10.16 -32.59
C PHE A 33 -22.49 -11.15 -31.52
N LEU A 34 -22.47 -12.45 -31.83
CA LEU A 34 -21.97 -13.49 -30.92
C LEU A 34 -20.45 -13.43 -30.79
N GLN A 35 -19.71 -13.12 -31.87
CA GLN A 35 -18.26 -12.89 -31.81
C GLN A 35 -17.90 -11.63 -31.02
N MET A 36 -18.72 -10.58 -31.10
CA MET A 36 -18.53 -9.37 -30.30
C MET A 36 -18.89 -9.58 -28.82
N GLY A 37 -19.83 -10.49 -28.51
CA GLY A 37 -20.23 -10.83 -27.14
C GLY A 37 -19.37 -11.89 -26.42
N THR A 38 -18.53 -12.64 -27.14
CA THR A 38 -17.72 -13.74 -26.57
C THR A 38 -16.22 -13.44 -26.42
N GLY A 39 -15.79 -12.23 -26.77
CA GLY A 39 -14.38 -11.82 -26.75
C GLY A 39 -13.80 -11.37 -25.40
N MET A 40 -14.52 -11.47 -24.28
CA MET A 40 -14.04 -10.89 -23.01
C MET A 40 -14.43 -11.68 -21.75
N ALA A 41 -14.42 -13.00 -21.82
CA ALA A 41 -14.21 -13.82 -20.63
C ALA A 41 -12.70 -14.06 -20.49
N GLY A 42 -11.96 -13.00 -20.18
CA GLY A 42 -10.56 -13.13 -19.81
C GLY A 42 -10.48 -14.03 -18.58
N THR A 43 -9.75 -15.13 -18.67
CA THR A 43 -9.32 -15.87 -17.49
C THR A 43 -8.67 -14.88 -16.53
N ASP A 44 -9.17 -14.80 -15.30
CA ASP A 44 -8.61 -13.97 -14.23
C ASP A 44 -7.70 -14.84 -13.35
N PRO A 45 -6.39 -14.94 -13.70
CA PRO A 45 -5.49 -15.85 -13.03
C PRO A 45 -5.22 -15.41 -11.59
N VAL A 46 -5.00 -16.40 -10.72
CA VAL A 46 -4.52 -16.16 -9.37
C VAL A 46 -3.02 -15.90 -9.46
N VAL A 47 -2.59 -14.71 -9.06
CA VAL A 47 -1.19 -14.26 -9.13
C VAL A 47 -0.44 -14.60 -7.84
N ALA A 48 -1.14 -14.59 -6.70
CA ALA A 48 -0.55 -14.94 -5.41
C ALA A 48 -1.57 -15.62 -4.49
N THR A 49 -1.10 -16.51 -3.62
CA THR A 49 -1.90 -17.14 -2.56
C THR A 49 -1.21 -16.94 -1.21
N TRP A 50 -2.00 -16.70 -0.16
CA TRP A 50 -1.51 -16.61 1.22
C TRP A 50 -2.47 -17.30 2.19
N SER A 51 -2.08 -17.42 3.46
CA SER A 51 -2.86 -18.09 4.51
C SER A 51 -4.28 -17.53 4.73
N GLY A 52 -4.57 -16.32 4.22
CA GLY A 52 -5.87 -15.65 4.33
C GLY A 52 -6.62 -15.46 3.01
N GLY A 53 -6.13 -15.96 1.87
CA GLY A 53 -6.85 -15.83 0.60
C GLY A 53 -6.03 -15.99 -0.69
N GLU A 54 -6.70 -15.75 -1.81
CA GLU A 54 -6.12 -15.72 -3.16
C GLU A 54 -6.18 -14.29 -3.71
N LEU A 55 -5.09 -13.84 -4.33
CA LEU A 55 -4.99 -12.56 -5.01
C LEU A 55 -5.04 -12.78 -6.52
N ARG A 56 -6.02 -12.16 -7.17
CA ARG A 56 -6.23 -12.24 -8.62
C ARG A 56 -5.60 -11.07 -9.34
N GLU A 57 -5.18 -11.27 -10.59
CA GLU A 57 -4.58 -10.25 -11.43
C GLU A 57 -5.51 -9.03 -11.59
N SER A 58 -6.81 -9.28 -11.79
CA SER A 58 -7.81 -8.20 -11.86
C SER A 58 -7.88 -7.36 -10.59
N GLY A 59 -7.69 -7.99 -9.42
CA GLY A 59 -7.68 -7.35 -8.11
C GLY A 59 -6.47 -6.45 -7.92
N ILE A 60 -5.28 -6.92 -8.33
CA ILE A 60 -4.03 -6.17 -8.26
C ILE A 60 -4.07 -4.98 -9.23
N ALA A 61 -4.51 -5.20 -10.47
CA ALA A 61 -4.65 -4.14 -11.46
C ALA A 61 -5.60 -3.05 -10.97
N ARG A 62 -6.75 -3.42 -10.39
CA ARG A 62 -7.69 -2.48 -9.79
C ARG A 62 -7.09 -1.75 -8.58
N ALA A 63 -6.38 -2.44 -7.70
CA ALA A 63 -5.74 -1.84 -6.54
C ALA A 63 -4.64 -0.83 -6.93
N THR A 64 -3.87 -1.15 -7.97
CA THR A 64 -2.83 -0.28 -8.53
C THR A 64 -3.45 0.95 -9.21
N ALA A 65 -4.51 0.77 -9.99
CA ALA A 65 -5.28 1.89 -10.54
C ALA A 65 -5.88 2.77 -9.43
N MET A 66 -6.40 2.17 -8.35
CA MET A 66 -6.92 2.93 -7.21
C MET A 66 -5.80 3.66 -6.45
N ARG A 67 -4.61 3.07 -6.36
CA ARG A 67 -3.44 3.69 -5.73
C ARG A 67 -3.01 4.96 -6.47
N SER A 68 -3.03 4.96 -7.81
CA SER A 68 -2.71 6.17 -8.57
C SER A 68 -3.76 7.27 -8.35
N VAL A 69 -5.06 6.92 -8.32
CA VAL A 69 -6.14 7.87 -7.97
C VAL A 69 -5.96 8.43 -6.56
N LEU A 70 -5.59 7.58 -5.60
CA LEU A 70 -5.34 8.01 -4.23
C LEU A 70 -4.14 8.96 -4.13
N ASN A 71 -3.04 8.66 -4.81
CA ASN A 71 -1.87 9.55 -4.84
C ASN A 71 -2.21 10.91 -5.42
N GLN A 72 -2.96 10.93 -6.53
CA GLN A 72 -3.49 12.18 -7.06
C GLN A 72 -4.35 12.89 -6.00
N PHE A 73 -5.17 12.16 -5.21
CA PHE A 73 -6.10 12.76 -4.22
C PHE A 73 -5.33 13.50 -3.15
N LEU A 74 -4.27 12.86 -2.66
CA LEU A 74 -3.38 13.44 -1.69
C LEU A 74 -2.64 14.66 -2.25
N LEU A 75 -2.26 14.67 -3.53
CA LEU A 75 -1.67 15.84 -4.18
C LEU A 75 -2.64 17.02 -4.27
N ASP A 76 -3.88 16.80 -4.71
CA ASP A 76 -4.88 17.85 -4.81
C ASP A 76 -5.25 18.41 -3.43
N ALA A 77 -5.30 17.54 -2.41
CA ALA A 77 -5.49 17.95 -1.03
C ALA A 77 -4.33 18.83 -0.52
N VAL A 78 -3.09 18.51 -0.87
CA VAL A 78 -1.92 19.34 -0.53
C VAL A 78 -1.94 20.67 -1.28
N ALA A 79 -2.30 20.64 -2.57
CA ALA A 79 -2.43 21.85 -3.38
C ALA A 79 -3.52 22.79 -2.82
N ALA A 80 -4.66 22.22 -2.42
CA ALA A 80 -5.73 22.96 -1.75
C ALA A 80 -5.30 23.54 -0.39
N ALA A 81 -4.38 22.88 0.30
CA ALA A 81 -3.72 23.39 1.51
C ALA A 81 -2.66 24.49 1.22
N GLY A 82 -2.45 24.89 -0.04
CA GLY A 82 -1.47 25.92 -0.41
C GLY A 82 -0.01 25.47 -0.28
N ARG A 83 0.25 24.16 -0.21
CA ARG A 83 1.61 23.59 -0.15
C ARG A 83 2.04 23.07 -1.51
N ASP A 84 3.36 23.04 -1.73
CA ASP A 84 3.95 22.57 -2.99
C ASP A 84 3.77 21.04 -3.14
N PRO A 85 2.99 20.57 -4.12
CA PRO A 85 2.75 19.15 -4.34
C PRO A 85 4.04 18.40 -4.69
N GLY A 86 5.02 19.05 -5.32
CA GLY A 86 6.27 18.42 -5.76
C GLY A 86 7.20 18.00 -4.61
N ARG A 87 6.98 18.53 -3.40
CA ARG A 87 7.75 18.16 -2.19
C ARG A 87 7.06 17.09 -1.35
N THR A 88 5.88 16.63 -1.75
CA THR A 88 5.09 15.68 -0.98
C THR A 88 5.50 14.27 -1.33
N ARG A 89 5.88 13.49 -0.31
CA ARG A 89 6.17 12.07 -0.49
C ARG A 89 4.86 11.29 -0.63
N LEU A 90 4.64 10.71 -1.80
CA LEU A 90 3.46 9.92 -2.12
C LEU A 90 3.60 8.47 -1.65
N LEU A 91 2.48 7.74 -1.69
CA LEU A 91 2.48 6.31 -1.45
C LEU A 91 3.15 5.61 -2.65
N PRO A 92 4.03 4.62 -2.42
CA PRO A 92 4.55 3.81 -3.52
C PRO A 92 3.41 3.14 -4.30
N ASP A 93 3.50 3.18 -5.61
CA ASP A 93 2.51 2.69 -6.57
C ASP A 93 2.99 1.49 -7.41
N GLU A 94 4.20 1.01 -7.15
CA GLU A 94 4.69 -0.26 -7.67
C GLU A 94 3.78 -1.42 -7.22
N GLU A 95 3.60 -2.40 -8.12
CA GLU A 95 2.68 -3.52 -7.90
C GLU A 95 3.02 -4.28 -6.61
N GLU A 96 4.30 -4.53 -6.35
CA GLU A 96 4.78 -5.21 -5.14
C GLU A 96 4.37 -4.47 -3.86
N ASP A 97 4.49 -3.14 -3.85
CA ASP A 97 4.10 -2.32 -2.69
C ASP A 97 2.59 -2.32 -2.48
N VAL A 98 1.81 -2.33 -3.56
CA VAL A 98 0.36 -2.44 -3.51
C VAL A 98 -0.04 -3.81 -2.92
N VAL A 99 0.56 -4.89 -3.40
CA VAL A 99 0.33 -6.26 -2.87
C VAL A 99 0.72 -6.34 -1.40
N ARG A 100 1.90 -5.85 -1.03
CA ARG A 100 2.35 -5.81 0.38
C ARG A 100 1.38 -5.04 1.25
N THR A 101 0.88 -3.90 0.79
CA THR A 101 -0.13 -3.10 1.50
C THR A 101 -1.42 -3.91 1.70
N MET A 102 -1.89 -4.62 0.68
CA MET A 102 -3.11 -5.43 0.77
C MET A 102 -2.95 -6.56 1.79
N LEU A 103 -1.81 -7.27 1.76
CA LEU A 103 -1.51 -8.35 2.70
C LEU A 103 -1.46 -7.84 4.15
N LEU A 104 -0.74 -6.74 4.39
CA LEU A 104 -0.65 -6.15 5.73
C LEU A 104 -2.00 -5.61 6.23
N ALA A 105 -2.84 -5.09 5.34
CA ALA A 105 -4.17 -4.63 5.69
C ALA A 105 -5.09 -5.81 6.07
N GLU A 106 -4.96 -6.96 5.39
CA GLU A 106 -5.72 -8.16 5.73
C GLU A 106 -5.28 -8.73 7.07
N GLU A 107 -3.96 -8.79 7.30
CA GLU A 107 -3.41 -9.19 8.59
C GLU A 107 -3.87 -8.25 9.71
N ALA A 108 -3.90 -6.94 9.45
CA ALA A 108 -4.44 -5.97 10.41
C ALA A 108 -5.89 -6.29 10.80
N ARG A 109 -6.74 -6.61 9.82
CA ARG A 109 -8.14 -7.00 10.06
C ARG A 109 -8.25 -8.29 10.84
N ALA A 110 -7.42 -9.29 10.51
CA ALA A 110 -7.36 -10.56 11.24
C ALA A 110 -6.96 -10.35 12.71
N ASN A 111 -6.07 -9.38 12.98
CA ASN A 111 -5.69 -8.97 14.33
C ASN A 111 -6.70 -7.99 15.00
N GLY A 112 -7.88 -7.79 14.41
CA GLY A 112 -8.96 -6.99 14.99
C GLY A 112 -8.80 -5.47 14.87
N LEU A 113 -7.86 -5.00 14.04
CA LEU A 113 -7.69 -3.56 13.81
C LEU A 113 -8.80 -3.03 12.91
N VAL A 114 -9.42 -1.93 13.32
CA VAL A 114 -10.46 -1.24 12.57
C VAL A 114 -10.11 0.24 12.46
N VAL A 115 -10.17 0.79 11.24
CA VAL A 115 -9.98 2.22 10.97
C VAL A 115 -11.33 2.83 10.67
N SER A 116 -11.79 3.73 11.54
CA SER A 116 -13.06 4.45 11.39
C SER A 116 -12.94 5.59 10.36
N ASN A 117 -14.08 6.07 9.86
CA ASN A 117 -14.10 7.24 8.99
C ASN A 117 -13.61 8.51 9.71
N THR A 118 -13.83 8.61 11.03
CA THR A 118 -13.27 9.69 11.84
C THR A 118 -11.75 9.67 11.82
N ALA A 119 -11.12 8.50 11.98
CA ALA A 119 -9.66 8.37 11.92
C ALA A 119 -9.10 8.72 10.53
N ILE A 120 -9.85 8.45 9.46
CA ILE A 120 -9.49 8.89 8.10
C ILE A 120 -9.55 10.42 7.99
N ASN A 121 -10.61 11.04 8.49
CA ASN A 121 -10.75 12.50 8.46
C ASN A 121 -9.66 13.19 9.29
N GLU A 122 -9.35 12.67 10.47
CA GLU A 122 -8.24 13.16 11.29
C GLU A 122 -6.90 13.01 10.58
N PHE A 123 -6.68 11.88 9.90
CA PHE A 123 -5.50 11.69 9.06
C PHE A 123 -5.43 12.73 7.94
N LEU A 124 -6.53 13.02 7.24
CA LEU A 124 -6.55 14.02 6.16
C LEU A 124 -6.35 15.44 6.69
N ALA A 125 -6.91 15.75 7.86
CA ALA A 125 -6.70 17.02 8.55
C ALA A 125 -5.21 17.19 8.91
N GLN A 126 -4.60 16.19 9.55
CA GLN A 126 -3.16 16.18 9.83
C GLN A 126 -2.32 16.24 8.56
N TRP A 127 -2.70 15.48 7.53
CA TRP A 127 -2.03 15.46 6.24
C TRP A 127 -1.98 16.86 5.63
N THR A 128 -3.06 17.65 5.76
CA THR A 128 -3.21 19.00 5.22
C THR A 128 -2.85 20.12 6.20
N ASN A 129 -2.32 19.80 7.39
CA ASN A 129 -2.09 20.76 8.48
C ASN A 129 -3.34 21.58 8.86
N ASP A 130 -4.52 20.92 8.88
CA ASP A 130 -5.82 21.52 9.18
C ASP A 130 -6.24 22.67 8.23
N MET A 131 -5.58 22.80 7.08
CA MET A 131 -5.84 23.87 6.12
C MET A 131 -6.99 23.54 5.15
N VAL A 132 -7.40 22.27 5.07
CA VAL A 132 -8.47 21.81 4.17
C VAL A 132 -9.60 21.21 5.00
N GLY A 133 -10.80 21.77 4.81
CA GLY A 133 -12.00 21.32 5.53
C GLY A 133 -12.71 20.13 4.87
N PRO A 134 -13.60 19.42 5.59
CA PRO A 134 -14.38 18.30 5.06
C PRO A 134 -15.12 18.59 3.74
N ALA A 135 -15.71 19.78 3.61
CA ALA A 135 -16.45 20.17 2.40
C ALA A 135 -15.54 20.32 1.17
N GLN A 136 -14.30 20.78 1.36
CA GLN A 136 -13.32 20.90 0.27
C GLN A 136 -12.80 19.52 -0.16
N PHE A 137 -12.65 18.57 0.77
CA PHE A 137 -12.33 17.18 0.40
C PHE A 137 -13.41 16.56 -0.48
N GLU A 138 -14.69 16.75 -0.13
CA GLU A 138 -15.81 16.30 -0.96
C GLU A 138 -15.79 16.94 -2.36
N GLU A 139 -15.47 18.22 -2.47
CA GLU A 139 -15.32 18.89 -3.76
C GLU A 139 -14.16 18.30 -4.59
N ILE A 140 -13.00 18.08 -3.97
CA ILE A 140 -11.84 17.46 -4.60
C ILE A 140 -12.20 16.08 -5.15
N ILE A 141 -12.93 15.28 -4.37
CA ILE A 141 -13.39 13.95 -4.79
C ILE A 141 -14.44 14.07 -5.91
N ALA A 142 -15.40 14.98 -5.77
CA ALA A 142 -16.48 15.17 -6.73
C ALA A 142 -15.96 15.52 -8.13
N ARG A 143 -14.90 16.34 -8.23
CA ARG A 143 -14.25 16.68 -9.51
C ARG A 143 -13.69 15.47 -10.26
N ARG A 144 -13.45 14.35 -9.59
CA ARG A 144 -12.86 13.14 -10.19
C ARG A 144 -13.86 12.10 -10.65
N ARG A 145 -15.14 12.31 -10.32
CA ARG A 145 -16.21 11.47 -10.85
C ARG A 145 -16.35 11.54 -12.37
N SER A 146 -15.79 12.59 -12.99
CA SER A 146 -15.91 12.87 -14.43
C SER A 146 -14.78 12.29 -15.30
N GLY A 147 -13.96 11.36 -14.77
CA GLY A 147 -12.85 10.74 -15.49
C GLY A 147 -13.16 9.38 -16.14
N PRO A 148 -12.18 8.76 -16.85
CA PRO A 148 -12.30 7.43 -17.45
C PRO A 148 -12.59 6.32 -16.44
N PHE A 149 -12.23 6.53 -15.17
CA PHE A 149 -12.55 5.68 -14.03
C PHE A 149 -13.36 6.50 -13.02
N PRO A 150 -14.70 6.43 -13.05
CA PRO A 150 -15.52 7.12 -12.06
C PRO A 150 -15.30 6.47 -10.69
N VAL A 151 -14.65 7.21 -9.79
CA VAL A 151 -14.38 6.75 -8.43
C VAL A 151 -15.36 7.43 -7.47
N SER A 152 -15.99 6.66 -6.60
CA SER A 152 -16.89 7.19 -5.58
C SER A 152 -16.11 7.70 -4.35
N PRO A 153 -16.68 8.63 -3.55
CA PRO A 153 -16.07 9.02 -2.27
C PRO A 153 -15.81 7.83 -1.34
N SER A 154 -16.73 6.87 -1.31
CA SER A 154 -16.56 5.63 -0.55
C SER A 154 -15.34 4.84 -1.01
N ASP A 155 -15.08 4.74 -2.32
CA ASP A 155 -13.91 4.00 -2.83
C ASP A 155 -12.59 4.64 -2.38
N VAL A 156 -12.50 5.98 -2.36
CA VAL A 156 -11.31 6.70 -1.88
C VAL A 156 -11.11 6.47 -0.38
N PHE A 157 -12.19 6.55 0.40
CA PHE A 157 -12.14 6.29 1.85
C PHE A 157 -11.77 4.84 2.15
N ASP A 158 -12.29 3.88 1.40
CA ASP A 158 -11.99 2.46 1.56
C ASP A 158 -10.54 2.14 1.17
N ALA A 159 -10.03 2.79 0.13
CA ALA A 159 -8.61 2.71 -0.25
C ALA A 159 -7.71 3.30 0.84
N LEU A 160 -8.03 4.49 1.36
CA LEU A 160 -7.32 5.10 2.49
C LEU A 160 -7.36 4.19 3.72
N ARG A 161 -8.52 3.59 4.02
CA ARG A 161 -8.68 2.67 5.15
C ARG A 161 -7.71 1.51 5.05
N THR A 162 -7.58 0.93 3.86
CA THR A 162 -6.67 -0.18 3.58
C THR A 162 -5.20 0.23 3.83
N VAL A 163 -4.80 1.40 3.33
CA VAL A 163 -3.45 1.94 3.55
C VAL A 163 -3.16 2.20 5.03
N LEU A 164 -4.11 2.81 5.74
CA LEU A 164 -3.97 3.11 7.15
C LEU A 164 -3.89 1.85 7.99
N LEU A 165 -4.68 0.81 7.67
CA LEU A 165 -4.59 -0.49 8.33
C LEU A 165 -3.21 -1.11 8.17
N ALA A 166 -2.71 -1.18 6.93
CA ALA A 166 -1.38 -1.70 6.63
C ALA A 166 -0.28 -0.95 7.41
N ASN A 167 -0.34 0.38 7.41
CA ASN A 167 0.62 1.22 8.11
C ASN A 167 0.57 1.04 9.64
N ARG A 168 -0.62 0.84 10.22
CA ARG A 168 -0.77 0.55 11.66
C ARG A 168 -0.19 -0.82 12.01
N MET A 169 -0.42 -1.84 11.17
CA MET A 169 0.16 -3.17 11.35
C MET A 169 1.69 -3.12 11.28
N GLU A 170 2.25 -2.40 10.30
CA GLU A 170 3.69 -2.22 10.19
C GLU A 170 4.29 -1.51 11.40
N ARG A 171 3.62 -0.46 11.91
CA ARG A 171 4.05 0.20 13.15
C ARG A 171 4.00 -0.73 14.36
N LEU A 172 2.96 -1.53 14.51
CA LEU A 172 2.84 -2.51 15.60
C LEU A 172 3.96 -3.56 15.52
N PHE A 173 4.22 -4.08 14.33
CA PHE A 173 5.34 -5.00 14.10
C PHE A 173 6.68 -4.39 14.53
N LEU A 174 6.98 -3.16 14.08
CA LEU A 174 8.22 -2.47 14.44
C LEU A 174 8.34 -2.16 15.93
N THR A 175 7.23 -1.86 16.63
CA THR A 175 7.27 -1.63 18.08
C THR A 175 7.66 -2.89 18.86
N GLY A 176 7.40 -4.09 18.33
CA GLY A 176 7.86 -5.35 18.93
C GLY A 176 9.39 -5.51 18.95
N PHE A 177 10.11 -4.78 18.09
CA PHE A 177 11.59 -4.81 18.03
C PHE A 177 12.26 -3.68 18.81
N ALA A 178 11.50 -2.66 19.22
CA ALA A 178 12.02 -1.49 19.95
C ALA A 178 12.06 -1.74 21.46
N GLY A 179 12.87 -2.70 21.88
CA GLY A 179 13.04 -3.09 23.28
C GLY A 179 14.40 -2.72 23.84
N ASP A 180 14.81 -1.44 23.80
CA ASP A 180 16.01 -1.02 24.55
C ASP A 180 15.83 -1.41 26.03
N PRO A 181 16.71 -2.24 26.61
CA PRO A 181 16.60 -2.63 28.01
C PRO A 181 16.60 -1.40 28.92
N PRO A 182 15.90 -1.42 30.05
CA PRO A 182 15.85 -0.28 30.97
C PRO A 182 17.23 0.26 31.37
N GLY A 183 18.23 -0.62 31.53
CA GLY A 183 19.62 -0.21 31.81
C GLY A 183 20.25 0.60 30.68
N GLN A 184 19.97 0.23 29.42
CA GLN A 184 20.48 0.94 28.25
C GLN A 184 19.81 2.32 28.10
N ARG A 185 18.50 2.42 28.39
CA ARG A 185 17.79 3.70 28.45
C ARG A 185 18.33 4.63 29.54
N TRP A 186 18.66 4.07 30.71
CA TRP A 186 19.30 4.81 31.80
C TRP A 186 20.69 5.33 31.38
N ASP A 187 21.47 4.53 30.65
CA ASP A 187 22.76 4.97 30.13
C ASP A 187 22.63 6.10 29.10
N TYR A 188 21.64 6.06 28.20
CA TYR A 188 21.37 7.15 27.27
C TYR A 188 20.93 8.43 27.99
N PHE A 189 20.06 8.31 28.99
CA PHE A 189 19.66 9.44 29.84
C PHE A 189 20.88 10.08 30.52
N ARG A 190 21.76 9.26 31.11
CA ARG A 190 23.01 9.75 31.71
C ARG A 190 23.89 10.47 30.69
N ARG A 191 24.05 9.97 29.47
CA ARG A 191 24.84 10.67 28.44
C ARG A 191 24.26 12.03 28.04
N LEU A 192 22.94 12.16 28.04
CA LEU A 192 22.26 13.38 27.60
C LEU A 192 22.24 14.45 28.70
N GLU A 193 21.95 14.04 29.93
CA GLU A 193 21.72 14.95 31.06
C GLU A 193 22.96 15.16 31.95
N GLN A 194 23.89 14.22 31.94
CA GLN A 194 25.07 14.28 32.79
C GLN A 194 26.19 15.04 32.08
N ALA A 195 26.15 16.37 32.18
CA ALA A 195 27.27 17.22 31.82
C ALA A 195 28.35 17.16 32.91
N ALA A 196 29.58 16.79 32.54
CA ALA A 196 30.74 16.90 33.42
C ALA A 196 31.63 18.05 32.94
N ASN A 197 31.84 19.04 33.80
CA ASN A 197 32.96 19.97 33.62
C ASN A 197 34.23 19.23 34.04
N VAL A 198 35.10 18.94 33.08
CA VAL A 198 36.37 18.26 33.33
C VAL A 198 37.50 19.23 33.03
N GLU A 199 38.30 19.54 34.05
CA GLU A 199 39.59 20.19 33.85
C GLU A 199 40.60 19.13 33.46
N VAL A 200 40.91 19.05 32.16
CA VAL A 200 41.85 18.07 31.63
C VAL A 200 43.22 18.71 31.55
N VAL A 201 44.18 18.17 32.30
CA VAL A 201 45.61 18.52 32.15
C VAL A 201 46.27 17.44 31.30
N PRO A 202 46.74 17.76 30.08
CA PRO A 202 47.43 16.77 29.26
C PRO A 202 48.76 16.40 29.90
N VAL A 203 48.93 15.12 30.24
CA VAL A 203 50.24 14.56 30.60
C VAL A 203 50.89 14.10 29.30
N VAL A 204 51.87 14.88 28.83
CA VAL A 204 52.63 14.57 27.62
C VAL A 204 53.59 13.42 27.92
N VAL A 205 53.17 12.20 27.60
CA VAL A 205 53.88 10.96 27.95
C VAL A 205 55.28 10.92 27.31
N GLU A 206 55.49 11.55 26.17
CA GLU A 206 56.81 11.63 25.52
C GLU A 206 57.88 12.27 26.41
N ARG A 207 57.51 13.21 27.30
CA ARG A 207 58.46 13.85 28.22
C ARG A 207 58.96 12.92 29.33
N PHE A 208 58.27 11.81 29.55
CA PHE A 208 58.58 10.83 30.59
C PHE A 208 59.06 9.50 30.01
N ALA A 209 58.91 9.30 28.69
CA ALA A 209 59.33 8.08 28.00
C ALA A 209 60.83 7.80 28.18
N ASP A 210 61.66 8.84 28.13
CA ASP A 210 63.12 8.71 28.29
C ASP A 210 63.56 8.53 29.76
N GLN A 211 62.65 8.75 30.71
CA GLN A 211 62.92 8.60 32.16
C GLN A 211 62.69 7.16 32.64
N VAL A 212 62.12 6.29 31.78
CA VAL A 212 61.84 4.90 32.09
C VAL A 212 62.67 4.01 31.16
N ALA A 213 63.61 3.26 31.73
CA ALA A 213 64.40 2.31 30.97
C ALA A 213 63.48 1.23 30.36
N ALA A 214 63.66 0.93 29.08
CA ALA A 214 62.94 -0.14 28.42
C ALA A 214 63.17 -1.46 29.18
N PRO A 215 62.11 -2.28 29.40
CA PRO A 215 62.23 -3.52 30.13
C PRO A 215 63.23 -4.45 29.44
N SER A 216 64.07 -5.10 30.22
CA SER A 216 65.06 -6.04 29.71
C SER A 216 64.37 -7.25 29.09
N ARG A 217 64.98 -7.84 28.05
CA ARG A 217 64.45 -9.02 27.35
C ARG A 217 64.08 -10.19 28.29
N PRO A 218 64.88 -10.51 29.34
CA PRO A 218 64.51 -11.55 30.31
C PRO A 218 63.24 -11.21 31.11
N ALA A 219 63.01 -9.94 31.43
CA ALA A 219 61.82 -9.50 32.14
C ALA A 219 60.56 -9.61 31.27
N LEU A 220 60.68 -9.35 29.97
CA LEU A 220 59.61 -9.52 28.99
C LEU A 220 59.25 -11.01 28.80
N GLU A 221 60.24 -11.89 28.71
CA GLU A 221 60.02 -13.33 28.61
C GLU A 221 59.36 -13.91 29.87
N ALA A 222 59.79 -13.46 31.05
CA ALA A 222 59.17 -13.85 32.32
C ALA A 222 57.72 -13.33 32.46
N PHE A 223 57.45 -12.10 32.00
CA PHE A 223 56.11 -11.53 32.00
C PHE A 223 55.17 -12.27 31.03
N PHE A 224 55.65 -12.54 29.81
CA PHE A 224 54.91 -13.33 28.82
C PHE A 224 54.59 -14.74 29.34
N ALA A 225 55.58 -15.43 29.92
CA ALA A 225 55.38 -16.76 30.48
C ALA A 225 54.34 -16.79 31.63
N ARG A 226 54.20 -15.69 32.38
CA ARG A 226 53.27 -15.57 33.51
C ARG A 226 51.82 -15.31 33.08
N HIS A 227 51.59 -14.80 31.87
CA HIS A 227 50.26 -14.37 31.37
C HIS A 227 49.87 -15.01 30.03
N LYS A 228 50.48 -16.15 29.68
CA LYS A 228 50.19 -16.83 28.40
C LYS A 228 48.91 -17.69 28.41
N ASP A 229 48.32 -17.89 29.59
CA ASP A 229 47.07 -18.62 29.82
C ASP A 229 45.91 -17.63 30.00
#